data_AF-A0A1H9GWR5-F1
#
_entry.id   AF-A0A1H9GWR5-F1
#
_cell.length_a   1.000
_cell.length_b   1.000
_cell.length_c   1.000
_cell.angle_alpha   90.00
_cell.angle_beta   90.00
_cell.angle_gamma   90.00
#
_symmetry.space_group_name_H-M   'P 1'
#
loop_
_entity.id
_entity.type
_entity.pdbx_description
1 polymer ?
#
loop_
_entity_poly.entity_id
_entity_poly.type
_entity_poly.pdbx_seq_one_letter_code
_entity_poly.pdbx_strand_id
1 'polypeptide(L)'
;MSLSHLVLSSGRSIALTELRMSSTYGGMLEGYPCKRINDMKVGSLQRQAEHAFSYTPVHLVPPSREYPDQTVGAFGPVEVLPSVVCIGVFGSTAVDPELDPVLHRSALVVAWFQATADVPSGEDADLALRSIRWEELAKDYEL
;
A
#
# COMPACT_ATOMS: atom_id res chain seq x y z
N MET A 1 8.53 18.08 1.64
CA MET A 1 7.13 18.51 1.80
C MET A 1 6.26 17.27 1.75
N SER A 2 5.24 17.16 2.61
CA SER A 2 4.29 16.04 2.64
C SER A 2 3.08 16.29 1.74
N LEU A 3 2.53 15.23 1.17
CA LEU A 3 1.28 15.21 0.42
C LEU A 3 0.07 15.09 1.36
N SER A 4 0.19 14.23 2.37
CA SER A 4 -0.82 14.02 3.41
C SER A 4 -0.18 13.43 4.67
N HIS A 5 -0.98 13.31 5.74
CA HIS A 5 -0.59 12.66 6.98
C HIS A 5 -1.61 11.61 7.36
N LEU A 6 -1.17 10.50 7.94
CA LEU A 6 -2.02 9.47 8.53
C LEU A 6 -1.67 9.33 10.01
N VAL A 7 -2.67 8.98 10.82
CA VAL A 7 -2.47 8.58 12.21
C VAL A 7 -2.70 7.07 12.28
N LEU A 8 -1.63 6.33 12.55
CA LEU A 8 -1.70 4.88 12.73
C LEU A 8 -2.49 4.53 14.00
N SER A 9 -3.00 3.30 14.08
CA SER A 9 -3.71 2.80 15.26
C SER A 9 -2.84 2.78 16.52
N SER A 10 -1.50 2.82 16.38
CA SER A 10 -0.55 3.00 17.48
C SER A 10 -0.49 4.44 18.01
N GLY A 11 -1.16 5.39 17.35
CA GLY A 11 -1.06 6.83 17.64
C GLY A 11 0.09 7.53 16.91
N ARG A 12 0.98 6.79 16.23
CA ARG A 12 2.08 7.38 15.45
C ARG A 12 1.53 8.14 14.23
N SER A 13 2.03 9.36 14.02
CA SER A 13 1.80 10.10 12.79
C SER A 13 2.86 9.77 11.74
N ILE A 14 2.41 9.46 10.52
CA ILE A 14 3.26 9.21 9.36
C ILE A 14 2.89 10.19 8.24
N ALA A 15 3.89 10.67 7.51
CA ALA A 15 3.74 11.62 6.42
C ALA A 15 3.92 10.90 5.08
N LEU A 16 2.93 11.03 4.19
CA LEU A 16 3.04 10.59 2.80
C LEU A 16 3.85 11.61 2.01
N THR A 17 4.91 11.21 1.33
CA THR A 17 5.78 12.11 0.55
C THR A 17 5.73 11.84 -0.96
N GLU A 18 5.39 10.62 -1.36
CA GLU A 18 5.19 10.24 -2.76
C GLU A 18 4.00 9.28 -2.85
N LEU A 19 3.16 9.43 -3.89
CA LEU A 19 2.05 8.53 -4.17
C LEU A 19 1.97 8.26 -5.68
N ARG A 20 1.94 6.98 -6.05
CA ARG A 20 1.70 6.50 -7.42
C ARG A 20 0.38 5.74 -7.45
N MET A 21 -0.50 6.09 -8.38
CA MET A 21 -1.80 5.45 -8.56
C MET A 21 -1.97 4.93 -9.99
N SER A 22 -2.58 3.77 -10.14
CA SER A 22 -2.96 3.20 -11.44
C SER A 22 -4.21 2.34 -11.33
N SER A 23 -4.88 2.06 -12.46
CA SER A 23 -6.07 1.18 -12.46
C SER A 23 -5.66 -0.30 -12.35
N THR A 24 -6.27 -1.04 -11.42
CA THR A 24 -5.99 -2.46 -11.17
C THR A 24 -6.15 -3.34 -12.41
N TYR A 25 -7.25 -3.13 -13.13
CA TYR A 25 -7.57 -3.88 -14.34
C TYR A 25 -7.26 -3.10 -15.63
N GLY A 26 -6.60 -1.94 -15.51
CA GLY A 26 -6.11 -1.18 -16.66
C GLY A 26 -5.23 -2.05 -17.57
N GLY A 27 -5.51 -2.02 -18.88
CA GLY A 27 -4.78 -2.80 -19.88
C GLY A 27 -5.17 -4.29 -19.96
N MET A 28 -6.18 -4.75 -19.22
CA MET A 28 -6.74 -6.09 -19.42
C MET A 28 -7.61 -6.10 -20.68
N LEU A 29 -7.14 -6.78 -21.72
CA LEU A 29 -7.81 -6.83 -23.04
C LEU A 29 -8.97 -7.83 -23.06
N GLU A 30 -8.79 -9.00 -22.46
CA GLU A 30 -9.76 -10.09 -22.47
C GLU A 30 -9.79 -10.85 -21.13
N GLY A 31 -10.89 -11.56 -20.89
CA GLY A 31 -11.14 -12.33 -19.69
C GLY A 31 -11.92 -11.54 -18.64
N TYR A 32 -11.89 -12.03 -17.40
CA TYR A 32 -12.56 -11.41 -16.27
C TYR A 32 -11.70 -11.53 -15.01
N PRO A 33 -11.89 -10.65 -14.01
CA PRO A 33 -11.23 -10.76 -12.71
C PRO A 33 -11.50 -12.12 -12.05
N CYS A 34 -10.44 -12.86 -11.76
CA CYS A 34 -10.51 -14.14 -11.07
C CYS A 34 -9.28 -14.31 -10.18
N LYS A 35 -9.34 -15.29 -9.26
CA LYS A 35 -8.28 -15.53 -8.28
C LYS A 35 -6.87 -15.55 -8.89
N ARG A 36 -6.69 -16.30 -9.99
CA ARG A 36 -5.39 -16.41 -10.66
C ARG A 36 -4.85 -15.06 -11.14
N ILE A 37 -5.70 -14.25 -11.77
CA ILE A 37 -5.31 -12.92 -12.28
C ILE A 37 -5.02 -11.97 -11.12
N ASN A 38 -5.85 -12.00 -10.07
CA ASN A 38 -5.68 -11.17 -8.89
C ASN A 38 -4.39 -11.51 -8.14
N ASP A 39 -4.08 -12.79 -7.95
CA ASP A 39 -2.82 -13.23 -7.32
C ASP A 39 -1.60 -12.73 -8.12
N MET A 40 -1.67 -12.76 -9.45
CA MET A 40 -0.63 -12.19 -10.30
C MET A 40 -0.51 -10.67 -10.15
N LYS A 41 -1.63 -9.94 -10.08
CA LYS A 41 -1.64 -8.47 -9.88
C LYS A 41 -1.05 -8.08 -8.53
N VAL A 42 -1.44 -8.76 -7.45
CA VAL A 42 -0.92 -8.53 -6.10
C VAL A 42 0.59 -8.78 -6.04
N GLY A 43 1.05 -9.93 -6.56
CA GLY A 43 2.48 -10.23 -6.59
C GLY A 43 3.28 -9.28 -7.50
N SER A 44 2.67 -8.80 -8.60
CA SER A 44 3.30 -7.83 -9.48
C SER A 44 3.44 -6.46 -8.81
N LEU A 45 2.42 -6.01 -8.07
CA LEU A 45 2.48 -4.75 -7.31
C LEU A 45 3.63 -4.75 -6.32
N GLN A 46 3.77 -5.81 -5.52
CA GLN A 46 4.88 -5.93 -4.56
C GLN A 46 6.24 -5.81 -5.26
N ARG A 47 6.46 -6.59 -6.33
CA ARG A 47 7.71 -6.53 -7.10
C ARG A 47 7.96 -5.16 -7.73
N GLN A 48 6.92 -4.49 -8.23
CA GLN A 48 7.03 -3.14 -8.79
C GLN A 48 7.47 -2.14 -7.73
N ALA A 49 6.90 -2.20 -6.53
CA ALA A 49 7.29 -1.35 -5.42
C ALA A 49 8.74 -1.63 -4.97
N GLU A 50 9.11 -2.89 -4.80
CA GLU A 50 10.48 -3.30 -4.43
C GLU A 50 11.52 -2.86 -5.46
N HIS A 51 11.19 -2.93 -6.74
CA HIS A 51 12.08 -2.48 -7.81
C HIS A 51 12.18 -0.94 -7.86
N ALA A 52 11.06 -0.23 -7.73
CA ALA A 52 11.03 1.23 -7.81
C ALA A 52 11.66 1.91 -6.60
N PHE A 53 11.59 1.28 -5.42
CA PHE A 53 12.03 1.84 -4.15
C PHE A 53 13.02 0.92 -3.42
N SER A 54 14.03 0.44 -4.14
CA SER A 54 15.02 -0.54 -3.63
C SER A 54 15.83 -0.07 -2.41
N TYR A 55 15.77 1.21 -2.07
CA TYR A 55 16.49 1.83 -0.95
C TYR A 55 15.73 1.78 0.39
N THR A 56 14.46 1.38 0.40
CA THR A 56 13.60 1.36 1.60
C THR A 56 12.77 0.06 1.64
N PRO A 57 12.49 -0.51 2.83
CA PRO A 57 11.60 -1.67 2.93
C PRO A 57 10.23 -1.40 2.29
N VAL A 58 9.64 -2.45 1.72
CA VAL A 58 8.30 -2.43 1.13
C VAL A 58 7.37 -3.30 1.97
N HIS A 59 6.21 -2.74 2.33
CA HIS A 59 5.11 -3.47 2.95
C HIS A 59 3.91 -3.51 2.00
N LEU A 60 3.47 -4.72 1.64
CA LEU A 60 2.22 -4.92 0.91
C LEU A 60 1.08 -5.12 1.91
N VAL A 61 0.10 -4.21 1.88
CA VAL A 61 -1.16 -4.38 2.59
C VAL A 61 -2.03 -5.38 1.83
N PRO A 62 -2.47 -6.50 2.45
CA PRO A 62 -3.33 -7.47 1.77
C PRO A 62 -4.63 -6.80 1.29
N PRO A 63 -5.00 -6.95 0.01
CA PRO A 63 -6.23 -6.35 -0.50
C PRO A 63 -7.47 -7.11 -0.02
N SER A 64 -8.59 -6.40 0.10
CA SER A 64 -9.91 -7.02 0.12
C SER A 64 -10.17 -7.76 -1.19
N ARG A 65 -10.96 -8.84 -1.11
CA ARG A 65 -11.38 -9.62 -2.28
C ARG A 65 -12.88 -9.80 -2.22
N GLU A 66 -13.56 -9.31 -3.26
CA GLU A 66 -15.00 -9.43 -3.40
C GLU A 66 -15.33 -10.56 -4.35
N TYR A 67 -16.35 -11.36 -4.00
CA TYR A 67 -16.85 -12.47 -4.80
C TYR A 67 -18.28 -12.13 -5.22
N PRO A 68 -18.48 -11.38 -6.31
CA PRO A 68 -19.83 -11.09 -6.77
C PRO A 68 -20.52 -12.40 -7.18
N ASP A 69 -21.82 -12.52 -6.87
CA ASP A 69 -22.66 -13.68 -7.22
C ASP A 69 -22.88 -13.74 -8.73
N GLN A 70 -21.85 -14.21 -9.45
CA GLN A 70 -21.81 -14.38 -10.88
C GLN A 70 -21.59 -15.85 -11.22
N THR A 71 -22.13 -16.28 -12.35
CA THR A 71 -21.94 -17.64 -12.83
C THR A 71 -20.45 -17.94 -13.01
N VAL A 72 -20.02 -19.10 -12.52
CA VAL A 72 -18.63 -19.56 -12.63
C VAL A 72 -18.22 -19.61 -14.10
N GLY A 73 -17.20 -18.82 -14.44
CA GLY A 73 -16.60 -18.86 -15.77
C GLY A 73 -15.52 -19.94 -15.91
N ALA A 74 -14.92 -20.03 -17.09
CA ALA A 74 -13.90 -21.05 -17.41
C ALA A 74 -12.65 -21.03 -16.49
N PHE A 75 -12.40 -19.93 -15.78
CA PHE A 75 -11.26 -19.75 -14.87
C PHE A 75 -11.67 -19.72 -13.39
N GLY A 76 -12.85 -20.22 -13.05
CA GLY A 76 -13.40 -20.21 -11.70
C GLY A 76 -14.32 -19.01 -11.44
N PRO A 77 -14.73 -18.80 -10.17
CA PRO A 77 -15.61 -17.70 -9.81
C PRO A 77 -14.95 -16.36 -10.08
N VAL A 78 -15.80 -15.34 -10.30
CA VAL A 78 -15.33 -13.96 -10.36
C VAL A 78 -14.83 -13.56 -8.99
N GLU A 79 -13.66 -12.95 -8.97
CA GLU A 79 -13.06 -12.39 -7.76
C GLU A 79 -12.51 -11.03 -8.14
N VAL A 80 -12.84 -10.00 -7.38
CA VAL A 80 -12.51 -8.60 -7.70
C VAL A 80 -11.66 -8.01 -6.58
N LEU A 81 -10.58 -7.32 -6.98
CA LEU A 81 -9.75 -6.47 -6.14
C LEU A 81 -10.24 -5.01 -6.26
N PRO A 82 -9.91 -4.13 -5.30
CA PRO A 82 -10.22 -2.72 -5.43
C PRO A 82 -9.65 -2.11 -6.72
N SER A 83 -10.33 -1.10 -7.26
CA SER A 83 -10.11 -0.61 -8.64
C SER A 83 -8.82 0.17 -8.85
N VAL A 84 -8.19 0.65 -7.77
CA VAL A 84 -6.97 1.46 -7.81
C VAL A 84 -5.84 0.74 -7.08
N VAL A 85 -4.69 0.69 -7.73
CA VAL A 85 -3.42 0.22 -7.19
C VAL A 85 -2.61 1.43 -6.75
N CYS A 86 -2.06 1.37 -5.54
CA CYS A 86 -1.29 2.45 -4.95
C CYS A 86 0.08 1.96 -4.49
N ILE A 87 1.09 2.81 -4.67
CA ILE A 87 2.39 2.71 -3.99
C ILE A 87 2.69 4.08 -3.39
N GLY A 88 2.92 4.11 -2.08
CA GLY A 88 3.17 5.34 -1.32
C GLY A 88 4.46 5.25 -0.53
N VAL A 89 5.23 6.34 -0.50
CA VAL A 89 6.40 6.49 0.36
C VAL A 89 5.98 7.27 1.60
N PHE A 90 6.16 6.65 2.76
CA PHE A 90 5.84 7.23 4.04
C PHE A 90 7.10 7.48 4.86
N GLY A 91 7.10 8.54 5.65
CA GLY A 91 8.14 8.83 6.63
C GLY A 91 7.57 9.23 7.99
N SER A 92 8.37 9.03 9.04
CA SER A 92 8.05 9.44 10.42
C SER A 92 9.34 9.79 11.18
N THR A 93 9.22 10.11 12.47
CA THR A 93 10.37 10.15 13.38
C THR A 93 11.03 8.78 13.45
N ALA A 94 12.29 8.74 13.92
CA ALA A 94 13.01 7.48 14.09
C ALA A 94 12.19 6.45 14.90
N VAL A 95 12.40 5.16 14.61
CA VAL A 95 11.84 4.04 15.37
C VAL A 95 12.70 3.79 16.61
N ASP A 96 14.01 3.79 16.46
CA ASP A 96 14.95 3.69 17.58
C ASP A 96 14.97 5.00 18.40
N PRO A 97 14.56 4.95 19.69
CA PRO A 97 14.51 6.14 20.54
C PRO A 97 15.89 6.70 20.91
N GLU A 98 16.97 5.93 20.74
CA GLU A 98 18.34 6.37 21.03
C GLU A 98 18.94 7.23 19.91
N LEU A 99 18.31 7.24 18.72
CA LEU A 99 18.77 8.05 17.59
C LEU A 99 18.32 9.51 17.74
N ASP A 100 19.22 10.44 17.41
CA ASP A 100 18.91 11.87 17.43
C ASP A 100 17.76 12.19 16.45
N PRO A 101 16.60 12.68 16.94
CA PRO A 101 15.45 13.00 16.09
C PRO A 101 15.68 14.22 15.20
N VAL A 102 16.80 14.94 15.31
CA VAL A 102 17.19 15.98 14.34
C VAL A 102 17.90 15.35 13.15
N LEU A 103 18.67 14.29 13.37
CA LEU A 103 19.53 13.66 12.36
C LEU A 103 18.90 12.40 11.74
N HIS A 104 17.90 11.80 12.38
CA HIS A 104 17.33 10.52 11.95
C HIS A 104 15.84 10.58 11.67
N ARG A 105 15.41 9.79 10.70
CA ARG A 105 14.00 9.56 10.32
C ARG A 105 13.77 8.08 10.06
N SER A 106 12.52 7.68 10.05
CA SER A 106 12.12 6.36 9.57
C SER A 106 11.36 6.47 8.25
N ALA A 107 11.50 5.46 7.38
CA ALA A 107 10.77 5.37 6.13
C ALA A 107 10.24 3.96 5.88
N LEU A 108 9.09 3.90 5.19
CA LEU A 108 8.48 2.68 4.71
C LEU A 108 7.76 2.96 3.38
N VAL A 109 7.97 2.09 2.40
CA VAL A 109 7.16 2.08 1.19
C VAL A 109 5.98 1.15 1.45
N VAL A 110 4.78 1.63 1.19
CA VAL A 110 3.55 0.84 1.35
C VAL A 110 2.92 0.66 -0.01
N ALA A 111 2.58 -0.57 -0.36
CA ALA A 111 1.82 -0.89 -1.56
C ALA A 111 0.44 -1.43 -1.14
N TRP A 112 -0.63 -0.95 -1.77
CA TRP A 112 -2.00 -1.32 -1.41
C TRP A 112 -2.97 -1.17 -2.58
N PHE A 113 -4.21 -1.58 -2.35
CA PHE A 113 -5.33 -1.41 -3.27
C PHE A 113 -6.43 -0.62 -2.57
N GLN A 114 -7.11 0.25 -3.29
CA GLN A 114 -8.24 1.04 -2.78
C GLN A 114 -9.35 1.21 -3.84
N ALA A 115 -10.57 1.50 -3.38
CA ALA A 115 -11.74 1.53 -4.26
C ALA A 115 -11.73 2.70 -5.25
N THR A 116 -11.33 3.88 -4.78
CA THR A 116 -11.35 5.16 -5.50
C THR A 116 -9.98 5.81 -5.51
N ALA A 117 -9.70 6.75 -6.41
CA ALA A 117 -8.39 7.38 -6.56
C ALA A 117 -8.14 8.52 -5.54
N ASP A 118 -8.43 8.26 -4.27
CA ASP A 118 -8.31 9.25 -3.19
C ASP A 118 -6.92 9.19 -2.53
N VAL A 119 -6.42 10.34 -2.09
CA VAL A 119 -5.18 10.37 -1.30
C VAL A 119 -5.54 10.00 0.15
N PRO A 120 -4.92 8.97 0.75
CA PRO A 120 -5.23 8.59 2.12
C PRO A 120 -4.81 9.71 3.08
N SER A 121 -5.69 10.10 3.99
CA SER A 121 -5.44 11.20 4.92
C SER A 121 -6.18 11.02 6.24
N GLY A 122 -5.54 11.47 7.32
CA GLY A 122 -6.14 11.61 8.64
C GLY A 122 -6.59 10.28 9.23
N GLU A 123 -7.72 10.35 9.93
CA GLU A 123 -8.34 9.20 10.60
C GLU A 123 -9.31 8.42 9.70
N ASP A 124 -9.76 9.04 8.60
CA ASP A 124 -10.68 8.42 7.65
C ASP A 124 -9.97 7.49 6.65
N ALA A 125 -8.64 7.40 6.72
CA ALA A 125 -7.85 6.45 5.93
C ALA A 125 -8.23 5.01 6.26
N ASP A 126 -8.11 4.12 5.26
CA ASP A 126 -8.42 2.70 5.39
C ASP A 126 -7.76 2.07 6.63
N LEU A 127 -8.55 1.33 7.41
CA LEU A 127 -8.10 0.67 8.63
C LEU A 127 -6.88 -0.23 8.38
N ALA A 128 -6.77 -0.86 7.22
CA ALA A 128 -5.63 -1.71 6.87
C ALA A 128 -4.34 -0.90 6.74
N LEU A 129 -4.41 0.34 6.22
CA LEU A 129 -3.28 1.28 6.21
C LEU A 129 -2.98 1.80 7.62
N ARG A 130 -4.01 2.11 8.40
CA ARG A 130 -3.83 2.59 9.79
C ARG A 130 -3.26 1.52 10.72
N SER A 131 -3.47 0.24 10.41
CA SER A 131 -3.01 -0.90 11.21
C SER A 131 -1.58 -1.35 10.91
N ILE A 132 -0.83 -0.60 10.09
CA ILE A 132 0.57 -0.89 9.80
C ILE A 132 1.39 -0.85 11.09
N ARG A 133 2.13 -1.94 11.34
CA ARG A 133 3.04 -2.07 12.48
C ARG A 133 4.36 -1.37 12.17
N TRP A 134 4.35 -0.05 12.21
CA TRP A 134 5.46 0.80 11.78
C TRP A 134 6.77 0.46 12.47
N GLU A 135 6.71 0.23 13.78
CA GLU A 135 7.86 -0.11 14.62
C GLU A 135 8.56 -1.41 14.19
N GLU A 136 7.85 -2.31 13.49
CA GLU A 136 8.42 -3.59 13.02
C GLU A 136 8.87 -3.53 11.55
N LEU A 137 8.29 -2.61 10.77
CA LEU A 137 8.39 -2.63 9.30
C LEU A 137 9.26 -1.50 8.75
N ALA A 138 9.22 -0.33 9.38
CA ALA A 138 9.94 0.85 8.90
C ALA A 138 11.44 0.74 9.20
N LYS A 139 12.24 1.42 8.39
CA LYS A 139 13.70 1.46 8.56
C LYS A 139 14.15 2.87 8.87
N ASP A 140 15.00 2.99 9.89
CA ASP A 140 15.68 4.25 10.23
C ASP A 140 16.81 4.57 9.24
N TYR A 141 16.97 5.86 8.96
CA TYR A 141 18.03 6.41 8.12
C TYR A 141 18.45 7.81 8.63
N GLU A 142 19.69 8.17 8.33
CA GLU A 142 20.28 9.48 8.61
C GLU A 142 19.97 10.47 7.47
N LEU A 143 19.73 11.74 7.82
CA LEU A 143 19.33 12.83 6.92
C LEU A 143 20.48 13.49 6.15
#